data_AF-W6M951-F1
#
_entry.id   AF-W6M951-F1
#
_cell.length_a   1.000
_cell.length_b   1.000
_cell.length_c   1.000
_cell.angle_alpha   90.00
_cell.angle_beta   90.00
_cell.angle_gamma   90.00
#
_symmetry.space_group_name_H-M   'P 1'
#
loop_
_entity.id
_entity.type
_entity.pdbx_description
1 polymer ?
#
loop_
_entity_poly.entity_id
_entity_poly.type
_entity_poly.pdbx_seq_one_letter_code
_entity_poly.pdbx_strand_id
1 'polypeptide(L)'
;MMLALPVTATEYTGKVVGVSDGDTLTLLVPDGSSYKPIKIRLGEIDTPESAQPYGARAKQQLSELVFDRPARVVVQTTDRYGRTVGRVYVGGFDINAEMIRRGAGWVYRQYAKDSSFYRLEAEAKAAKRGLWALPEAQRIPPWEWRKTGGGVATSPPIKASNLPSTPATRNEWVCADKRYCRQMTSCEEARFYLTTCGVKSLDGNHNGKPCEALCTPSHQ
;
A
#
# COMPACT_ATOMS: atom_id res chain seq x y z
N MET A 1 6.71 -6.23 -54.09
CA MET A 1 5.81 -6.86 -53.09
C MET A 1 6.55 -6.89 -51.76
N MET A 2 6.30 -5.93 -50.86
CA MET A 2 6.94 -5.90 -49.54
C MET A 2 6.23 -6.92 -48.63
N LEU A 3 6.95 -7.96 -48.22
CA LEU A 3 6.50 -8.90 -47.20
C LEU A 3 6.76 -8.27 -45.82
N ALA A 4 5.71 -7.85 -45.14
CA ALA A 4 5.78 -7.45 -43.73
C ALA A 4 5.90 -8.72 -42.87
N LEU A 5 7.04 -8.90 -42.20
CA LEU A 5 7.19 -9.96 -41.20
C LEU A 5 6.42 -9.57 -39.93
N PRO A 6 5.59 -10.47 -39.36
CA PRO A 6 4.91 -10.20 -38.11
C PRO A 6 5.95 -10.11 -36.98
N VAL A 7 6.01 -8.96 -36.31
CA VAL A 7 6.76 -8.81 -35.06
C VAL A 7 5.98 -9.54 -33.97
N THR A 8 6.38 -10.76 -33.65
CA THR A 8 5.82 -11.49 -32.51
C THR A 8 6.50 -11.03 -31.23
N ALA A 9 5.73 -10.53 -30.25
CA ALA A 9 6.26 -10.25 -28.92
C ALA A 9 6.71 -11.54 -28.24
N THR A 10 7.82 -11.51 -27.51
CA THR A 10 8.26 -12.66 -26.71
C THR A 10 7.22 -12.98 -25.63
N GLU A 11 6.85 -14.24 -25.48
CA GLU A 11 5.90 -14.67 -24.47
C GLU A 11 6.44 -15.82 -23.61
N TYR A 12 6.03 -15.84 -22.34
CA TYR A 12 6.21 -16.98 -21.46
C TYR A 12 4.86 -17.58 -21.10
N THR A 13 4.79 -18.91 -21.03
CA THR A 13 3.63 -19.63 -20.50
C THR A 13 4.10 -20.59 -19.41
N GLY A 14 3.39 -20.61 -18.29
CA GLY A 14 3.77 -21.43 -17.15
C GLY A 14 2.75 -21.39 -16.03
N LYS A 15 3.07 -21.98 -14.89
CA LYS A 15 2.23 -21.92 -13.68
C LYS A 15 2.79 -20.88 -12.70
N VAL A 16 1.95 -20.06 -12.13
CA VAL A 16 2.40 -19.14 -11.06
C VAL A 16 2.57 -19.91 -9.77
N VAL A 17 3.78 -19.91 -9.23
CA VAL A 17 4.17 -20.69 -8.03
C VAL A 17 4.48 -19.81 -6.83
N GLY A 18 4.45 -18.49 -6.98
CA GLY A 18 4.67 -17.57 -5.87
C GLY A 18 4.30 -16.13 -6.21
N VAL A 19 3.98 -15.36 -5.18
CA VAL A 19 3.71 -13.91 -5.26
C VAL A 19 4.54 -13.21 -4.20
N SER A 20 5.42 -12.31 -4.62
CA SER A 20 6.37 -11.61 -3.74
C SER A 20 5.69 -10.42 -3.07
N ASP A 21 5.05 -9.56 -3.85
CA ASP A 21 4.37 -8.33 -3.46
C ASP A 21 3.17 -8.04 -4.39
N GLY A 22 2.64 -6.82 -4.42
CA GLY A 22 1.46 -6.45 -5.21
C GLY A 22 1.66 -6.45 -6.72
N ASP A 23 2.90 -6.49 -7.23
CA ASP A 23 3.17 -6.47 -8.68
C ASP A 23 4.27 -7.44 -9.13
N THR A 24 4.80 -8.28 -8.24
CA THR A 24 5.85 -9.23 -8.57
C THR A 24 5.42 -10.66 -8.25
N LEU A 25 5.47 -11.54 -9.26
CA LEU A 25 5.17 -12.97 -9.15
C LEU A 25 6.31 -13.85 -9.66
N THR A 26 6.29 -15.13 -9.31
CA THR A 26 7.20 -16.16 -9.84
C THR A 26 6.43 -17.11 -10.73
N LEU A 27 6.83 -17.18 -12.00
CA LEU A 27 6.27 -18.10 -12.99
C LEU A 27 7.22 -19.28 -13.18
N LEU A 28 6.70 -20.49 -13.09
CA LEU A 28 7.43 -21.71 -13.39
C LEU A 28 7.17 -22.08 -14.86
N VAL A 29 8.20 -21.94 -15.70
CA VAL A 29 8.11 -22.15 -17.16
C VAL A 29 8.84 -23.44 -17.58
N PRO A 30 8.37 -24.17 -18.60
CA PRO A 30 9.10 -25.31 -19.15
C PRO A 30 10.50 -24.93 -19.63
N ASP A 31 11.47 -25.81 -19.41
CA ASP A 31 12.86 -25.69 -19.86
C ASP A 31 13.38 -27.07 -20.26
N GLY A 32 13.13 -27.45 -21.52
CA GLY A 32 13.32 -28.83 -22.00
C GLY A 32 12.46 -29.82 -21.22
N SER A 33 13.10 -30.82 -20.61
CA SER A 33 12.43 -31.81 -19.75
C SER A 33 12.26 -31.36 -18.29
N SER A 34 12.64 -30.11 -17.97
CA SER A 34 12.60 -29.54 -16.62
C SER A 34 11.76 -28.27 -16.57
N TYR A 35 11.78 -27.58 -15.43
CA TYR A 35 11.14 -26.29 -15.25
C TYR A 35 12.09 -25.29 -14.60
N LYS A 36 11.99 -24.02 -14.99
CA LYS A 36 12.74 -22.93 -14.37
C LYS A 36 11.82 -21.84 -13.79
N PRO A 37 12.10 -21.32 -12.59
CA PRO A 37 11.39 -20.18 -12.05
C PRO A 37 11.92 -18.89 -12.68
N ILE A 38 11.01 -18.02 -13.12
CA ILE A 38 11.32 -16.65 -13.56
C ILE A 38 10.51 -15.65 -12.77
N LYS A 39 11.12 -14.52 -12.39
CA LYS A 39 10.43 -13.42 -11.71
C LYS A 39 9.81 -12.49 -12.74
N ILE A 40 8.52 -12.25 -12.59
CA ILE A 40 7.73 -11.37 -13.44
C ILE A 40 7.30 -10.16 -12.61
N ARG A 41 7.58 -8.95 -13.11
CA ARG A 41 6.99 -7.70 -12.63
C ARG A 41 5.86 -7.28 -13.58
N LEU A 42 4.71 -6.92 -13.03
CA LEU A 42 3.60 -6.37 -13.80
C LEU A 42 4.03 -5.02 -14.42
N GLY A 43 4.02 -4.96 -15.75
CA GLY A 43 4.30 -3.76 -16.51
C GLY A 43 3.19 -2.71 -16.38
N GLU A 44 3.54 -1.45 -16.67
CA GLU A 44 2.61 -0.31 -16.76
C GLU A 44 1.92 0.11 -15.45
N ILE A 45 2.08 -0.66 -14.38
CA ILE A 45 1.50 -0.39 -13.07
C ILE A 45 2.56 -0.39 -11.97
N ASP A 46 2.23 0.23 -10.85
CA ASP A 46 3.06 0.21 -9.64
C ASP A 46 2.13 0.04 -8.43
N THR A 47 2.37 -1.00 -7.64
CA THR A 47 1.53 -1.28 -6.47
C THR A 47 2.14 -0.78 -5.17
N PRO A 48 1.33 -0.51 -4.14
CA PRO A 48 1.88 -0.11 -2.84
C PRO A 48 2.91 -1.12 -2.34
N GLU A 49 4.06 -0.59 -1.89
CA GLU A 49 5.13 -1.41 -1.31
C GLU A 49 4.62 -2.20 -0.11
N SER A 50 5.29 -3.30 0.25
CA SER A 50 4.82 -4.18 1.35
C SER A 50 4.60 -3.45 2.69
N ALA A 51 5.38 -2.39 2.96
CA ALA A 51 5.27 -1.56 4.15
C ALA A 51 4.35 -0.32 3.99
N GLN A 52 3.87 -0.04 2.78
CA GLN A 52 2.90 1.03 2.56
C GLN A 52 1.51 0.64 3.02
N PRO A 53 0.67 1.63 3.35
CA PRO A 53 -0.77 1.44 3.38
C PRO A 53 -1.24 0.70 2.14
N TYR A 54 -2.10 -0.31 2.33
CA TYR A 54 -2.62 -1.19 1.29
C TYR A 54 -1.63 -2.19 0.65
N GLY A 55 -0.33 -2.18 0.98
CA GLY A 55 0.66 -3.09 0.39
C GLY A 55 0.35 -4.58 0.56
N ALA A 56 0.04 -4.98 1.79
CA ALA A 56 -0.36 -6.36 2.10
C ALA A 56 -1.65 -6.77 1.35
N ARG A 57 -2.63 -5.86 1.23
CA ARG A 57 -3.88 -6.14 0.53
C ARG A 57 -3.68 -6.22 -0.98
N ALA A 58 -2.81 -5.39 -1.56
CA ALA A 58 -2.44 -5.47 -2.97
C ALA A 58 -1.81 -6.83 -3.30
N LYS A 59 -0.84 -7.29 -2.49
CA LYS A 59 -0.27 -8.64 -2.61
C LYS A 59 -1.33 -9.74 -2.54
N GLN A 60 -2.25 -9.63 -1.59
CA GLN A 60 -3.33 -10.61 -1.43
C GLN A 60 -4.22 -10.66 -2.67
N GLN A 61 -4.62 -9.50 -3.21
CA GLN A 61 -5.44 -9.45 -4.42
C GLN A 61 -4.73 -10.03 -5.63
N LEU A 62 -3.43 -9.74 -5.83
CA LEU A 62 -2.65 -10.38 -6.88
C LEU A 62 -2.66 -11.90 -6.69
N SER A 63 -2.40 -12.37 -5.47
CA SER A 63 -2.37 -13.80 -5.14
C SER A 63 -3.70 -14.50 -5.45
N GLU A 64 -4.83 -13.89 -5.08
CA GLU A 64 -6.18 -14.40 -5.38
C GLU A 64 -6.42 -14.57 -6.90
N LEU A 65 -5.83 -13.68 -7.71
CA LEU A 65 -5.99 -13.69 -9.16
C LEU A 65 -5.11 -14.74 -9.85
N VAL A 66 -3.88 -14.94 -9.37
CA VAL A 66 -2.85 -15.65 -10.14
C VAL A 66 -2.28 -16.91 -9.51
N PHE A 67 -2.30 -17.07 -8.18
CA PHE A 67 -1.55 -18.14 -7.52
C PHE A 67 -2.09 -19.53 -7.89
N ASP A 68 -1.17 -20.46 -8.15
CA ASP A 68 -1.44 -21.84 -8.59
C ASP A 68 -2.27 -21.93 -9.88
N ARG A 69 -2.23 -20.90 -10.72
CA ARG A 69 -2.94 -20.86 -12.01
C ARG A 69 -1.97 -20.83 -13.19
N PRO A 70 -2.37 -21.39 -14.35
CA PRO A 70 -1.64 -21.19 -15.59
C PRO A 70 -1.74 -19.71 -16.00
N ALA A 71 -0.61 -19.14 -16.38
CA ALA A 71 -0.50 -17.76 -16.82
C ALA A 71 0.33 -17.64 -18.09
N ARG A 72 -0.06 -16.68 -18.91
CA ARG A 72 0.66 -16.24 -20.11
C ARG A 72 1.18 -14.83 -19.86
N VAL A 73 2.44 -14.59 -20.17
CA VAL A 73 3.11 -13.31 -19.96
C VAL A 73 3.60 -12.79 -21.29
N VAL A 74 3.09 -11.63 -21.71
CA VAL A 74 3.60 -10.89 -22.86
C VAL A 74 4.73 -10.00 -22.38
N VAL A 75 5.96 -10.29 -22.82
CA VAL A 75 7.17 -9.59 -22.37
C VAL A 75 7.23 -8.21 -23.00
N GLN A 76 7.48 -7.19 -22.18
CA GLN A 76 7.68 -5.82 -22.61
C GLN A 76 9.16 -5.42 -22.54
N THR A 77 9.86 -5.82 -21.48
CA THR A 77 11.30 -5.56 -21.28
C THR A 77 11.86 -6.43 -20.15
N THR A 78 13.15 -6.29 -19.86
CA THR A 78 13.79 -6.79 -18.64
C THR A 78 14.30 -5.60 -17.83
N ASP A 79 14.00 -5.56 -16.54
CA ASP A 79 14.46 -4.46 -15.68
C ASP A 79 15.92 -4.63 -15.24
N ARG A 80 16.47 -3.60 -14.60
CA ARG A 80 17.86 -3.60 -14.10
C ARG A 80 18.16 -4.67 -13.04
N TYR A 81 17.11 -5.25 -12.45
CA TYR A 81 17.21 -6.31 -11.44
C TYR A 81 17.11 -7.71 -12.06
N GLY A 82 17.03 -7.79 -13.40
CA GLY A 82 16.89 -9.05 -14.12
C GLY A 82 15.48 -9.63 -14.10
N ARG A 83 14.45 -8.88 -13.66
CA ARG A 83 13.06 -9.34 -13.73
C ARG A 83 12.51 -9.12 -15.13
N THR A 84 11.73 -10.08 -15.61
CA THR A 84 10.91 -9.87 -16.79
C THR A 84 9.77 -8.90 -16.44
N VAL A 85 9.61 -7.83 -17.22
CA VAL A 85 8.50 -6.89 -17.09
C VAL A 85 7.49 -7.17 -18.20
N GLY A 86 6.21 -7.34 -17.85
CA GLY A 86 5.22 -7.70 -18.86
C GLY A 86 3.76 -7.62 -18.42
N ARG A 87 2.88 -7.91 -19.39
CA ARG A 87 1.44 -8.05 -19.18
C ARG A 87 1.12 -9.49 -18.88
N VAL A 88 0.47 -9.75 -17.75
CA VAL A 88 0.13 -11.10 -17.29
C VAL A 88 -1.33 -11.39 -17.57
N TYR A 89 -1.59 -12.57 -18.13
CA TYR A 89 -2.93 -13.05 -18.45
C TYR A 89 -3.19 -14.40 -17.78
N VAL A 90 -4.33 -14.52 -17.10
CA VAL A 90 -4.82 -15.78 -16.52
C VAL A 90 -6.23 -16.03 -17.05
N GLY A 91 -6.47 -17.17 -17.70
CA GLY A 91 -7.77 -17.48 -18.30
C GLY A 91 -8.26 -16.42 -19.30
N GLY A 92 -7.35 -15.72 -19.97
CA GLY A 92 -7.66 -14.62 -20.90
C GLY A 92 -7.85 -13.24 -20.25
N PHE A 93 -7.88 -13.14 -18.93
CA PHE A 93 -8.02 -11.87 -18.22
C PHE A 93 -6.68 -11.16 -18.04
N ASP A 94 -6.62 -9.88 -18.39
CA ASP A 94 -5.46 -9.00 -18.15
C ASP A 94 -5.38 -8.65 -16.64
N ILE A 95 -4.40 -9.24 -15.97
CA ILE A 95 -4.19 -9.10 -14.53
C ILE A 95 -3.71 -7.69 -14.17
N ASN A 96 -2.87 -7.07 -15.00
CA ASN A 96 -2.40 -5.72 -14.77
C ASN A 96 -3.58 -4.74 -14.74
N ALA A 97 -4.47 -4.86 -15.73
CA ALA A 97 -5.69 -4.06 -15.81
C ALA A 97 -6.66 -4.34 -14.64
N GLU A 98 -6.79 -5.60 -14.23
CA GLU A 98 -7.63 -5.99 -13.09
C GLU A 98 -7.12 -5.41 -11.76
N MET A 99 -5.82 -5.38 -11.54
CA MET A 99 -5.23 -4.74 -10.35
C MET A 99 -5.58 -3.25 -10.27
N ILE A 100 -5.55 -2.52 -11.39
CA ILE A 100 -5.98 -1.11 -11.42
C ILE A 100 -7.50 -0.98 -11.23
N ARG A 101 -8.29 -1.83 -11.87
CA ARG A 101 -9.77 -1.83 -11.75
C ARG A 101 -10.23 -2.02 -10.30
N ARG A 102 -9.51 -2.85 -9.53
CA ARG A 102 -9.74 -3.10 -8.09
C ARG A 102 -9.20 -2.00 -7.17
N GLY A 103 -8.43 -1.05 -7.70
CA GLY A 103 -7.74 -0.03 -6.91
C GLY A 103 -6.61 -0.61 -6.07
N ALA A 104 -5.88 -1.61 -6.58
CA ALA A 104 -4.72 -2.20 -5.89
C ALA A 104 -3.37 -1.68 -6.38
N GLY A 105 -3.37 -0.75 -7.32
CA GLY A 105 -2.16 -0.11 -7.82
C GLY A 105 -2.45 1.23 -8.47
N TRP A 106 -1.36 1.89 -8.83
CA TRP A 106 -1.33 3.12 -9.60
C TRP A 106 -0.91 2.82 -11.03
N VAL A 107 -1.41 3.61 -11.98
CA VAL A 107 -0.90 3.59 -13.34
C VAL A 107 0.48 4.23 -13.34
N TYR A 108 1.48 3.49 -13.81
CA TYR A 108 2.85 3.98 -13.82
C TYR A 108 3.06 4.86 -15.06
N ARG A 109 2.68 6.14 -14.94
CA ARG A 109 2.50 7.07 -16.06
C ARG A 109 3.70 7.18 -17.01
N GLN A 110 4.92 7.02 -16.52
CA GLN A 110 6.13 7.09 -17.34
C GLN A 110 6.36 5.86 -18.23
N TYR A 111 5.68 4.74 -17.95
CA TYR A 111 5.82 3.49 -18.70
C TYR A 111 4.50 2.97 -19.30
N ALA A 112 3.35 3.50 -18.87
CA ALA A 112 2.05 3.13 -19.40
C ALA A 112 1.94 3.55 -20.87
N LYS A 113 1.71 2.56 -21.74
CA LYS A 113 1.48 2.75 -23.19
C LYS A 113 0.01 2.59 -23.52
N ASP A 114 -0.69 1.74 -22.78
CA ASP A 114 -2.10 1.48 -22.95
C ASP A 114 -2.96 2.51 -22.22
N SER A 115 -3.62 3.38 -22.99
CA SER A 115 -4.44 4.47 -22.46
C SER A 115 -5.65 3.99 -21.64
N SER A 116 -6.07 2.73 -21.78
CA SER A 116 -7.20 2.18 -21.02
C SER A 116 -6.94 2.14 -19.52
N PHE A 117 -5.67 2.03 -19.09
CA PHE A 117 -5.27 2.01 -17.68
C PHE A 117 -5.67 3.30 -16.96
N TYR A 118 -5.55 4.47 -17.60
CA TYR A 118 -5.94 5.75 -17.00
C TYR A 118 -7.44 5.82 -16.73
N ARG A 119 -8.25 5.28 -17.64
CA ARG A 119 -9.71 5.20 -17.44
C ARG A 119 -10.05 4.26 -16.29
N LEU A 120 -9.43 3.09 -16.23
CA LEU A 120 -9.64 2.13 -15.14
C LEU A 120 -9.26 2.72 -13.78
N GLU A 121 -8.15 3.48 -13.72
CA GLU A 121 -7.73 4.15 -12.49
C GLU A 121 -8.72 5.24 -12.09
N ALA A 122 -9.19 6.05 -13.03
CA ALA A 122 -10.19 7.09 -12.78
C ALA A 122 -11.51 6.49 -12.26
N GLU A 123 -11.97 5.39 -12.86
CA GLU A 123 -13.15 4.65 -12.38
C GLU A 123 -12.96 4.09 -10.97
N ALA A 124 -11.79 3.50 -10.68
CA ALA A 124 -11.48 2.98 -9.35
C ALA A 124 -11.41 4.09 -8.29
N LYS A 125 -10.84 5.26 -8.64
CA LYS A 125 -10.82 6.48 -7.81
C LYS A 125 -12.22 6.99 -7.49
N ALA A 126 -13.04 7.17 -8.53
CA ALA A 126 -14.40 7.68 -8.40
C ALA A 126 -15.27 6.74 -7.54
N ALA A 127 -15.10 5.43 -7.71
CA ALA A 127 -15.80 4.41 -6.93
C ALA A 127 -15.17 4.12 -5.57
N LYS A 128 -14.10 4.84 -5.17
CA LYS A 128 -13.35 4.61 -3.92
C LYS A 128 -12.98 3.13 -3.69
N ARG A 129 -12.55 2.43 -4.73
CA ARG A 129 -12.17 1.02 -4.64
C ARG A 129 -10.77 0.85 -4.05
N GLY A 130 -10.59 -0.18 -3.23
CA GLY A 130 -9.28 -0.57 -2.72
C GLY A 130 -8.54 0.58 -2.03
N LEU A 131 -7.32 0.88 -2.49
CA LEU A 131 -6.48 1.94 -1.93
C LEU A 131 -7.15 3.32 -2.00
N TRP A 132 -8.08 3.53 -2.92
CA TRP A 132 -8.80 4.80 -3.07
C TRP A 132 -9.80 5.08 -1.95
N ALA A 133 -10.17 4.05 -1.16
CA ALA A 133 -10.99 4.20 0.05
C ALA A 133 -10.22 4.74 1.26
N LEU A 134 -8.88 4.69 1.22
CA LEU A 134 -8.05 5.15 2.31
C LEU A 134 -8.10 6.68 2.47
N PRO A 135 -7.81 7.21 3.68
CA PRO A 135 -7.59 8.63 3.88
C PRO A 135 -6.52 9.17 2.93
N GLU A 136 -6.68 10.41 2.47
CA GLU A 136 -5.79 11.00 1.47
C GLU A 136 -4.31 10.96 1.84
N ALA A 137 -4.00 11.25 3.11
CA ALA A 137 -2.64 11.22 3.64
C ALA A 137 -1.96 9.84 3.54
N GLN A 138 -2.73 8.76 3.37
CA GLN A 138 -2.20 7.40 3.23
C GLN A 138 -2.06 6.98 1.76
N ARG A 139 -2.59 7.74 0.81
CA ARG A 139 -2.60 7.41 -0.63
C ARG A 139 -1.35 7.97 -1.33
N ILE A 140 -0.18 7.57 -0.86
CA ILE A 140 1.10 7.98 -1.44
C ILE A 140 1.47 7.00 -2.55
N PRO A 141 1.73 7.46 -3.79
CA PRO A 141 2.17 6.57 -4.86
C PRO A 141 3.51 5.89 -4.54
N PRO A 142 3.77 4.67 -5.04
CA PRO A 142 4.94 3.91 -4.61
C PRO A 142 6.27 4.57 -4.99
N TRP A 143 6.35 5.23 -6.14
CA TRP A 143 7.53 5.97 -6.57
C TRP A 143 7.84 7.20 -5.70
N GLU A 144 6.84 7.78 -5.02
CA GLU A 144 7.04 8.87 -4.06
C GLU A 144 7.47 8.32 -2.70
N TRP A 145 6.81 7.26 -2.23
CA TRP A 145 7.18 6.59 -0.99
C TRP A 145 8.62 6.06 -0.98
N ARG A 146 9.12 5.54 -2.11
CA ARG A 146 10.52 5.09 -2.21
C ARG A 146 11.51 6.24 -1.95
N LYS A 147 11.12 7.49 -2.24
CA LYS A 147 11.95 8.68 -1.97
C LYS A 147 11.96 9.06 -0.49
N THR A 148 10.98 8.64 0.29
CA THR A 148 10.94 8.89 1.74
C THR A 148 11.73 7.86 2.55
N GLY A 149 12.38 6.88 1.89
CA GLY A 149 13.19 5.86 2.55
C GLY A 149 12.39 4.69 3.12
N GLY A 150 11.15 4.48 2.68
CA GLY A 150 10.33 3.34 3.10
C GLY A 150 9.70 3.48 4.49
N GLY A 151 10.08 4.52 5.24
CA GLY A 151 9.39 4.98 6.43
C GLY A 151 8.39 6.07 6.05
N VAL A 152 7.23 6.04 6.71
CA VAL A 152 6.31 7.18 6.74
C VAL A 152 7.15 8.41 7.10
N ALA A 153 7.13 9.43 6.24
CA ALA A 153 7.36 10.78 6.68
C ALA A 153 6.32 11.05 7.78
N THR A 154 6.76 11.01 9.05
CA THR A 154 6.23 11.96 10.03
C THR A 154 6.23 13.32 9.33
N SER A 155 5.09 14.01 9.41
CA SER A 155 4.78 15.29 8.78
C SER A 155 6.00 16.18 8.50
N PRO A 156 6.04 16.91 7.37
CA PRO A 156 7.23 17.67 6.95
C PRO A 156 7.73 18.61 8.06
N PRO A 157 9.05 18.82 8.19
CA PRO A 157 9.58 19.75 9.17
C PRO A 157 9.16 21.15 8.77
N ILE A 158 8.28 21.77 9.56
CA ILE A 158 8.01 23.20 9.44
C ILE A 158 9.34 23.90 9.71
N LYS A 159 9.92 24.52 8.66
CA LYS A 159 11.07 25.41 8.79
C LYS A 159 10.70 26.51 9.77
N ALA A 160 11.47 26.60 10.86
CA ALA A 160 11.41 27.71 11.77
C ALA A 160 11.85 28.98 11.04
N SER A 161 10.90 29.85 10.70
CA SER A 161 11.16 31.30 10.62
C SER A 161 9.85 32.05 10.78
N ASN A 162 9.79 32.84 11.84
CA ASN A 162 8.85 33.91 12.17
C ASN A 162 7.51 33.50 12.80
N LEU A 163 7.58 33.38 14.13
CA LEU A 163 6.47 33.56 15.06
C LEU A 163 5.88 34.99 14.93
N PRO A 164 4.57 35.15 15.14
CA PRO A 164 4.15 36.03 16.23
C PRO A 164 3.59 35.22 17.38
N SER A 165 4.15 35.53 18.55
CA SER A 165 3.75 35.11 19.89
C SER A 165 2.28 35.43 20.20
N THR A 166 1.50 34.42 20.61
CA THR A 166 0.47 34.52 21.66
C THR A 166 0.09 33.12 22.17
N PRO A 167 -0.35 32.97 23.44
CA PRO A 167 -0.08 31.80 24.25
C PRO A 167 -1.09 30.66 24.06
N ALA A 168 -0.62 29.47 24.42
CA ALA A 168 -1.32 28.20 24.52
C ALA A 168 -2.76 28.30 25.07
N THR A 169 -3.67 27.51 24.50
CA THR A 169 -4.49 26.50 25.21
C THR A 169 -5.61 25.95 24.31
N ARG A 170 -5.36 24.77 23.74
CA ARG A 170 -6.34 23.67 23.64
C ARG A 170 -5.65 22.48 23.00
N ASN A 171 -5.24 21.52 23.82
CA ASN A 171 -4.86 20.20 23.34
C ASN A 171 -6.14 19.51 22.84
N GLU A 172 -6.32 19.43 21.52
CA GLU A 172 -7.35 18.58 20.90
C GLU A 172 -6.88 17.11 20.96
N TRP A 173 -7.13 16.48 22.10
CA TRP A 173 -7.03 15.04 22.21
C TRP A 173 -8.21 14.42 21.44
N VAL A 174 -7.98 13.35 20.67
CA VAL A 174 -9.03 12.60 19.96
C VAL A 174 -9.06 11.19 20.52
N CYS A 175 -10.26 10.64 20.70
CA CYS A 175 -10.46 9.28 21.17
C CYS A 175 -9.90 8.27 20.15
N ALA A 176 -8.75 7.67 20.48
CA ALA A 176 -8.13 6.57 19.72
C ALA A 176 -8.24 5.24 20.50
N ASP A 177 -7.64 4.16 19.98
CA ASP A 177 -7.69 2.81 20.57
C ASP A 177 -6.79 2.62 21.81
N LYS A 178 -6.73 3.63 22.69
CA LYS A 178 -6.00 3.55 23.96
C LYS A 178 -6.96 3.12 25.07
N ARG A 179 -6.74 1.91 25.62
CA ARG A 179 -7.56 1.33 26.70
C ARG A 179 -6.80 1.06 27.99
N TYR A 180 -5.48 1.27 27.98
CA TYR A 180 -4.58 0.96 29.10
C TYR A 180 -3.68 2.14 29.44
N CYS A 181 -3.41 2.34 30.74
CA CYS A 181 -2.59 3.44 31.25
C CYS A 181 -1.18 3.52 30.67
N ARG A 182 -0.58 2.38 30.31
CA ARG A 182 0.73 2.33 29.63
C ARG A 182 0.76 3.02 28.26
N GLN A 183 -0.39 3.31 27.67
CA GLN A 183 -0.51 3.96 26.36
C GLN A 183 -0.63 5.49 26.47
N MET A 184 -0.64 6.02 27.71
CA MET A 184 -0.83 7.43 28.01
C MET A 184 0.46 8.01 28.57
N THR A 185 0.77 9.23 28.18
CA THR A 185 2.01 9.92 28.57
C THR A 185 1.78 10.98 29.63
N SER A 186 0.53 11.34 29.93
CA SER A 186 0.20 12.34 30.95
C SER A 186 -1.13 12.06 31.66
N CYS A 187 -1.29 12.66 32.84
CA CYS A 187 -2.54 12.61 33.59
C CYS A 187 -3.69 13.36 32.87
N GLU A 188 -3.40 14.41 32.11
CA GLU A 188 -4.40 15.17 31.34
C GLU A 188 -4.96 14.33 30.18
N GLU A 189 -4.08 13.60 29.48
CA GLU A 189 -4.49 12.62 28.46
C GLU A 189 -5.38 11.54 29.06
N ALA A 190 -4.96 10.97 30.19
CA ALA A 190 -5.69 9.93 30.86
C ALA A 190 -7.07 10.41 31.31
N ARG A 191 -7.17 11.64 31.81
CA ARG A 191 -8.45 12.30 32.15
C ARG A 191 -9.33 12.46 30.93
N PHE A 192 -8.81 12.98 29.82
CA PHE A 192 -9.57 13.12 28.59
C PHE A 192 -10.16 11.78 28.12
N TYR A 193 -9.40 10.70 28.18
CA TYR A 193 -9.88 9.38 27.79
C TYR A 193 -10.91 8.79 28.76
N LEU A 194 -10.81 9.09 30.06
CA LEU A 194 -11.80 8.66 31.06
C LEU A 194 -13.11 9.45 30.91
N THR A 195 -13.04 10.78 30.79
CA THR A 195 -14.21 11.67 30.82
C THR A 195 -14.86 11.88 29.46
N THR A 196 -14.05 12.08 28.41
CA THR A 196 -14.54 12.39 27.06
C THR A 196 -14.69 11.11 26.21
N CYS A 197 -13.76 10.16 26.31
CA CYS A 197 -13.79 8.93 25.53
C CYS A 197 -14.47 7.74 26.24
N GLY A 198 -14.86 7.90 27.51
CA GLY A 198 -15.62 6.92 28.27
C GLY A 198 -14.87 5.63 28.61
N VAL A 199 -13.54 5.64 28.63
CA VAL A 199 -12.72 4.46 28.89
C VAL A 199 -12.60 4.21 30.40
N LYS A 200 -13.64 3.59 30.98
CA LYS A 200 -13.72 3.29 32.43
C LYS A 200 -12.61 2.37 32.95
N SER A 201 -11.96 1.59 32.09
CA SER A 201 -10.87 0.68 32.47
C SER A 201 -9.60 1.40 32.96
N LEU A 202 -9.54 2.73 32.84
CA LEU A 202 -8.41 3.53 33.30
C LEU A 202 -8.49 3.90 34.79
N ASP A 203 -9.68 3.84 35.38
CA ASP A 203 -9.93 4.15 36.80
C ASP A 203 -10.15 2.85 37.56
N GLY A 204 -9.05 2.18 37.93
CA GLY A 204 -9.08 0.84 38.50
C GLY A 204 -9.70 0.79 39.90
N ASN A 205 -9.53 1.86 40.69
CA ASN A 205 -10.07 1.97 42.05
C ASN A 205 -11.39 2.77 42.13
N HIS A 206 -11.94 3.20 40.98
CA HIS A 206 -13.22 3.89 40.85
C HIS A 206 -13.32 5.21 41.65
N ASN A 207 -12.19 5.91 41.82
CA ASN A 207 -12.14 7.17 42.56
C ASN A 207 -12.25 8.41 41.66
N GLY A 208 -12.50 8.21 40.36
CA GLY A 208 -12.59 9.26 39.36
C GLY A 208 -11.24 9.75 38.83
N LYS A 209 -10.12 9.14 39.21
CA LYS A 209 -8.78 9.46 38.71
C LYS A 209 -8.23 8.31 37.86
N PRO A 210 -8.00 8.51 36.56
CA PRO A 210 -7.44 7.48 35.72
C PRO A 210 -5.94 7.34 35.98
N CYS A 211 -5.41 6.13 35.84
CA CYS A 211 -3.97 5.86 35.81
C CYS A 211 -3.21 6.44 37.01
N GLU A 212 -3.33 5.79 38.16
CA GLU A 212 -2.83 6.22 39.47
C GLU A 212 -1.32 6.51 39.46
N ALA A 213 -0.56 5.79 38.63
CA ALA A 213 0.87 6.01 38.44
C ALA A 213 1.21 7.32 37.67
N LEU A 214 0.31 7.78 36.79
CA LEU A 214 0.45 9.01 36.00
C LEU A 214 -0.19 10.22 36.71
N CYS A 215 -1.25 9.98 37.49
CA CYS A 215 -2.05 11.00 38.18
C CYS A 215 -1.73 11.11 39.68
N THR A 216 -0.45 11.09 40.05
CA THR A 216 0.00 11.24 41.44
C THR A 216 -0.10 12.71 41.90
N PRO A 217 -0.16 12.99 43.22
CA PRO A 217 -0.48 14.32 43.75
C PRO A 217 0.58 15.43 43.55
N SER A 218 1.63 15.22 42.75
CA SER A 218 2.84 16.06 42.78
C SER A 218 3.02 17.04 41.62
N HIS A 219 2.04 17.20 40.74
CA HIS A 219 2.07 18.21 39.67
C HIS A 219 0.72 18.93 39.56
N GLN A 220 0.43 19.80 40.53
CA GLN A 220 -0.47 20.94 40.35
C GLN A 220 0.33 22.14 39.88
#